data_AF-A0A8J6HIQ9-F1
#
_entry.id   AF-A0A8J6HIQ9-F1
#
_cell.length_a   1.000
_cell.length_b   1.000
_cell.length_c   1.000
_cell.angle_alpha   90.00
_cell.angle_beta   90.00
_cell.angle_gamma   90.00
#
_symmetry.space_group_name_H-M   'P 1'
#
loop_
_entity.id
_entity.type
_entity.pdbx_description
1 polymer ?
#
loop_
_entity_poly.entity_id
_entity_poly.type
_entity_poly.pdbx_seq_one_letter_code
_entity_poly.pdbx_strand_id
1 'polypeptide(L)'
;MEADEEEDTEDENYEPQVTSNNPTERIMARRLRVQRRVEALHKQKEAQEAAGEDGTVESEVTKTPIELQVEKSMSLLEKLIQEGDEYVTNVRVATEAREADRREREGVGKEKLLKELEEEAENAAAMFNEITNKWSGILKYNDPLHINEDIGSQKEKCDELIRQKDAIINDLKDKLRMAEINFAIDQRKQIEDVNSITRRIENQVNKKKIIFN
;
A
#
# COMPACT_ATOMS: atom_id res chain seq x y z
N MET A 1 -90.21 4.11 -28.76
CA MET A 1 -89.44 4.02 -30.01
C MET A 1 -88.99 5.43 -30.28
N GLU A 2 -87.76 5.74 -29.89
CA GLU A 2 -86.98 6.91 -30.30
C GLU A 2 -85.62 6.67 -29.66
N ALA A 3 -84.71 6.14 -30.48
CA ALA A 3 -83.31 6.02 -30.17
C ALA A 3 -82.65 7.17 -30.95
N ASP A 4 -82.10 8.13 -30.21
CA ASP A 4 -81.23 9.15 -30.78
C ASP A 4 -79.93 8.47 -31.19
N GLU A 5 -79.72 8.39 -32.51
CA GLU A 5 -78.45 8.04 -33.13
C GLU A 5 -77.55 9.29 -33.03
N GLU A 6 -76.57 9.27 -32.12
CA GLU A 6 -75.49 10.27 -32.11
C GLU A 6 -74.58 10.00 -33.32
N GLU A 7 -74.61 10.96 -34.24
CA GLU A 7 -73.83 11.07 -35.46
C GLU A 7 -72.35 11.34 -35.10
N ASP A 8 -71.51 10.31 -35.13
CA ASP A 8 -70.05 10.41 -35.02
C ASP A 8 -69.51 11.14 -36.27
N THR A 9 -69.38 12.46 -36.18
CA THR A 9 -68.66 13.25 -37.18
C THR A 9 -67.16 13.05 -36.97
N GLU A 10 -66.55 12.15 -37.74
CA GLU A 10 -65.10 12.01 -37.87
C GLU A 10 -64.52 13.29 -38.51
N ASP A 11 -64.12 14.25 -37.68
CA ASP A 11 -63.36 15.43 -38.09
C ASP A 11 -61.96 14.98 -38.55
N GLU A 12 -61.68 15.03 -39.85
CA GLU A 12 -60.44 14.55 -40.52
C GLU A 12 -59.13 15.24 -40.03
N ASN A 13 -59.18 16.06 -38.98
CA ASN A 13 -58.06 16.84 -38.44
C ASN A 13 -57.86 16.68 -36.91
N TYR A 14 -58.42 15.64 -36.29
CA TYR A 14 -58.29 15.42 -34.85
C TYR A 14 -56.90 14.91 -34.44
N GLU A 15 -56.07 15.77 -33.82
CA GLU A 15 -54.83 15.34 -33.17
C GLU A 15 -55.09 14.89 -31.72
N PRO A 16 -54.72 13.65 -31.34
CA PRO A 16 -54.87 13.13 -29.98
C PRO A 16 -54.21 14.02 -28.93
N GLN A 17 -54.95 14.34 -27.85
CA GLN A 17 -54.49 15.29 -26.83
C GLN A 17 -53.93 14.61 -25.58
N VAL A 18 -52.82 15.15 -25.07
CA VAL A 18 -52.17 14.63 -23.85
C VAL A 18 -53.00 14.91 -22.58
N THR A 19 -53.88 15.91 -22.65
CA THR A 19 -54.79 16.32 -21.56
C THR A 19 -56.16 15.67 -21.64
N SER A 20 -56.40 14.74 -22.57
CA SER A 20 -57.67 14.04 -22.69
C SER A 20 -57.97 13.17 -21.46
N ASN A 21 -59.25 13.10 -21.09
CA ASN A 21 -59.74 12.23 -20.03
C ASN A 21 -59.64 10.74 -20.40
N ASN A 22 -59.55 10.43 -21.71
CA ASN A 22 -59.43 9.05 -22.21
C ASN A 22 -57.97 8.53 -22.14
N PRO A 23 -57.71 7.41 -21.43
CA PRO A 23 -56.36 6.83 -21.33
C PRO A 23 -55.72 6.42 -22.67
N THR A 24 -56.50 5.91 -23.62
CA THR A 24 -55.97 5.44 -24.91
C THR A 24 -55.49 6.60 -25.77
N GLU A 25 -56.25 7.70 -25.77
CA GLU A 25 -55.93 8.93 -26.48
C GLU A 25 -54.64 9.58 -25.94
N ARG A 26 -54.46 9.61 -24.62
CA ARG A 26 -53.20 10.09 -24.01
C ARG A 26 -51.99 9.26 -24.40
N ILE A 27 -52.14 7.93 -24.48
CA ILE A 27 -51.05 7.03 -24.90
C ILE A 27 -50.69 7.30 -26.36
N MET A 28 -51.69 7.47 -27.23
CA MET A 28 -51.51 7.79 -28.63
C MET A 28 -50.84 9.16 -28.82
N ALA A 29 -51.29 10.19 -28.09
CA ALA A 29 -50.71 11.52 -28.09
C ALA A 29 -49.22 11.51 -27.66
N ARG A 30 -48.89 10.73 -26.63
CA ARG A 30 -47.49 10.55 -26.19
C ARG A 30 -46.65 9.83 -27.24
N ARG A 31 -47.17 8.76 -27.85
CA ARG A 31 -46.49 8.03 -28.93
C ARG A 31 -46.21 8.94 -30.12
N LEU A 32 -47.19 9.72 -30.55
CA LEU A 32 -47.03 10.71 -31.62
C LEU A 32 -46.00 11.79 -31.27
N ARG A 33 -46.00 12.29 -30.04
CA ARG A 33 -44.99 13.26 -29.59
C ARG A 33 -43.58 12.68 -29.60
N VAL A 34 -43.41 11.43 -29.15
CA VAL A 34 -42.12 10.72 -29.18
C VAL A 34 -41.69 10.47 -30.62
N GLN A 35 -42.61 10.02 -31.47
CA GLN A 35 -42.37 9.76 -32.88
C GLN A 35 -41.95 11.04 -33.62
N ARG A 36 -42.69 12.15 -33.48
CA ARG A 36 -42.33 13.46 -34.05
C ARG A 36 -40.94 13.92 -33.58
N ARG A 37 -40.60 13.67 -32.31
CA ARG A 37 -39.27 14.01 -31.76
C ARG A 37 -38.16 13.16 -32.39
N VAL A 38 -38.40 11.86 -32.58
CA VAL A 38 -37.45 10.94 -33.23
C VAL A 38 -37.29 11.30 -34.71
N GLU A 39 -38.38 11.58 -35.41
CA GLU A 39 -38.38 11.99 -36.82
C GLU A 39 -37.69 13.35 -37.01
N ALA A 40 -37.90 14.31 -36.10
CA ALA A 40 -37.18 15.59 -36.13
C ALA A 40 -35.67 15.42 -35.94
N LEU A 41 -35.24 14.52 -35.04
CA LEU A 41 -33.83 14.18 -34.85
C LEU A 41 -33.25 13.45 -36.08
N HIS A 42 -34.01 12.53 -36.66
CA HIS A 42 -33.61 11.82 -37.88
C HIS A 42 -33.43 12.79 -39.05
N LYS A 43 -34.41 13.67 -39.26
CA LYS A 43 -34.37 14.70 -40.31
C LYS A 43 -33.25 15.71 -40.09
N GLN A 44 -32.94 16.06 -38.83
CA GLN A 44 -31.80 16.91 -38.50
C GLN A 44 -30.47 16.23 -38.83
N LYS A 45 -30.36 14.92 -38.56
CA LYS A 45 -29.20 14.11 -38.89
C LYS A 45 -29.02 13.95 -40.40
N GLU A 46 -30.08 13.63 -41.13
CA GLU A 46 -30.07 13.53 -42.60
C GLU A 46 -29.76 14.87 -43.27
N ALA A 47 -30.27 15.99 -42.73
CA ALA A 47 -29.95 17.32 -43.22
C ALA A 47 -28.48 17.69 -42.96
N GLN A 48 -27.88 17.22 -41.87
CA GLN A 48 -26.45 17.37 -41.60
C GLN A 48 -25.58 16.48 -42.52
N GLU A 49 -26.03 15.26 -42.81
CA GLU A 49 -25.33 14.33 -43.73
C GLU A 49 -25.41 14.80 -45.20
N ALA A 50 -26.51 15.43 -45.62
CA ALA A 50 -26.70 15.98 -46.96
C ALA A 50 -25.98 17.32 -47.20
N ALA A 51 -25.56 18.03 -46.15
CA ALA A 51 -24.93 19.36 -46.24
C ALA A 51 -23.42 19.34 -46.58
N GLY A 52 -22.82 18.15 -46.77
CA GLY A 52 -21.47 18.01 -47.30
C GLY A 52 -20.35 18.19 -46.28
N GLU A 53 -19.40 17.26 -46.33
CA GLU A 53 -18.06 17.32 -45.72
C GLU A 53 -17.26 18.53 -46.25
N ASP A 54 -17.47 19.73 -45.71
CA ASP A 54 -16.41 20.75 -45.66
C ASP A 54 -16.66 21.72 -44.51
N GLY A 55 -16.06 21.40 -43.38
CA GLY A 55 -16.31 22.04 -42.11
C GLY A 55 -16.43 20.98 -41.04
N THR A 56 -15.29 20.64 -40.44
CA THR A 56 -15.20 20.05 -39.10
C THR A 56 -15.85 21.01 -38.08
N VAL A 57 -17.16 21.19 -38.18
CA VAL A 57 -17.97 21.57 -37.05
C VAL A 57 -18.22 20.24 -36.38
N GLU A 58 -17.29 19.88 -35.49
CA GLU A 58 -17.64 19.00 -34.38
C GLU A 58 -18.98 19.52 -33.89
N SER A 59 -20.05 18.78 -34.17
CA SER A 59 -21.31 18.98 -33.49
C SER A 59 -20.93 18.78 -32.04
N GLU A 60 -20.67 19.90 -31.34
CA GLU A 60 -20.65 19.96 -29.90
C GLU A 60 -22.01 19.41 -29.51
N VAL A 61 -22.09 18.10 -29.28
CA VAL A 61 -23.16 17.52 -28.51
C VAL A 61 -22.95 18.16 -27.16
N THR A 62 -23.57 19.33 -26.97
CA THR A 62 -23.45 20.12 -25.75
C THR A 62 -23.95 19.20 -24.67
N LYS A 63 -23.00 18.60 -23.95
CA LYS A 63 -23.27 17.61 -22.92
C LYS A 63 -24.41 18.12 -22.08
N THR A 64 -25.43 17.28 -21.88
CA THR A 64 -26.57 17.68 -21.07
C THR A 64 -26.07 18.11 -19.68
N PRO A 65 -26.77 18.99 -18.96
CA PRO A 65 -26.37 19.40 -17.62
C PRO A 65 -26.11 18.20 -16.68
N ILE A 66 -26.85 17.09 -16.89
CA ILE A 66 -26.67 15.83 -16.16
C ILE A 66 -25.37 15.14 -16.57
N GLU A 67 -25.06 15.03 -17.86
CA GLU A 67 -23.79 14.47 -18.34
C GLU A 67 -22.57 15.25 -17.82
N LEU A 68 -22.64 16.58 -17.83
CA LEU A 68 -21.59 17.44 -17.23
C LEU A 68 -21.44 17.21 -15.73
N GLN A 69 -22.55 16.99 -15.01
CA GLN A 69 -22.51 16.70 -13.57
C GLN A 69 -21.92 15.31 -13.29
N VAL A 70 -22.29 14.31 -14.09
CA VAL A 70 -21.76 12.93 -13.99
C VAL A 70 -20.27 12.91 -14.30
N GLU A 71 -19.81 13.65 -15.31
CA GLU A 71 -18.40 13.75 -15.64
C GLU A 71 -17.60 14.45 -14.52
N LYS A 72 -18.13 15.54 -13.96
CA LYS A 72 -17.53 16.23 -12.81
C LYS A 72 -17.45 15.33 -11.58
N SER A 73 -18.51 14.58 -11.27
CA SER A 73 -18.51 13.68 -10.10
C SER A 73 -17.57 12.48 -10.32
N MET A 74 -17.50 11.95 -11.53
CA MET A 74 -16.56 10.88 -11.89
C MET A 74 -15.10 11.35 -11.73
N SER A 75 -14.75 12.52 -12.27
CA SER A 75 -13.40 13.08 -12.11
C SER A 75 -13.05 13.35 -10.64
N LEU A 76 -14.01 13.81 -9.83
CA LEU A 76 -13.81 14.01 -8.40
C LEU A 76 -13.56 12.68 -7.67
N LEU A 77 -14.32 11.64 -8.00
CA LEU A 77 -14.14 10.30 -7.41
C LEU A 77 -12.79 9.69 -7.78
N GLU A 78 -12.37 9.84 -9.03
CA GLU A 78 -11.07 9.35 -9.51
C GLU A 78 -9.92 10.02 -8.75
N LYS A 79 -9.97 11.35 -8.59
CA LYS A 79 -8.99 12.08 -7.76
C LYS A 79 -8.96 11.60 -6.32
N LEU A 80 -10.13 11.38 -5.70
CA LEU A 80 -10.19 10.87 -4.32
C LEU A 80 -9.63 9.45 -4.17
N ILE A 81 -9.83 8.60 -5.18
CA ILE A 81 -9.24 7.27 -5.22
C ILE A 81 -7.71 7.39 -5.33
N GLN A 82 -7.23 8.19 -6.28
CA GLN A 82 -5.80 8.40 -6.49
C GLN A 82 -5.10 8.98 -5.25
N GLU A 83 -5.69 9.99 -4.60
CA GLU A 83 -5.19 10.54 -3.34
C GLU A 83 -5.14 9.46 -2.23
N GLY A 84 -6.18 8.61 -2.16
CA GLY A 84 -6.22 7.50 -1.21
C GLY A 84 -5.08 6.50 -1.42
N ASP A 85 -4.84 6.12 -2.67
CA ASP A 85 -3.79 5.19 -3.06
C ASP A 85 -2.39 5.76 -2.81
N GLU A 86 -2.18 7.05 -3.11
CA GLU A 86 -0.92 7.75 -2.80
C GLU A 86 -0.65 7.77 -1.29
N TYR A 87 -1.66 8.05 -0.46
CA TYR A 87 -1.48 8.10 0.99
C TYR A 87 -1.05 6.78 1.62
N VAL A 88 -1.54 5.66 1.10
CA VAL A 88 -1.15 4.31 1.53
C VAL A 88 0.22 3.95 0.96
N THR A 89 0.43 4.21 -0.33
CA THR A 89 1.68 3.89 -1.03
C THR A 89 2.87 4.64 -0.43
N ASN A 90 2.70 5.91 -0.06
CA ASN A 90 3.75 6.72 0.54
C ASN A 90 4.26 6.14 1.86
N VAL A 91 3.36 5.64 2.72
CA VAL A 91 3.78 4.98 3.97
C VAL A 91 4.47 3.66 3.64
N ARG A 92 3.89 2.85 2.74
CA ARG A 92 4.46 1.56 2.34
C ARG A 92 5.90 1.71 1.81
N VAL A 93 6.12 2.60 0.84
CA VAL A 93 7.45 2.82 0.25
C VAL A 93 8.45 3.32 1.30
N ALA A 94 8.02 4.22 2.18
CA ALA A 94 8.87 4.69 3.26
C ALA A 94 9.24 3.56 4.25
N THR A 95 8.29 2.69 4.60
CA THR A 95 8.53 1.53 5.45
C THR A 95 9.45 0.51 4.78
N GLU A 96 9.23 0.21 3.49
CA GLU A 96 10.06 -0.70 2.70
C GLU A 96 11.51 -0.21 2.59
N ALA A 97 11.72 1.08 2.35
CA ALA A 97 13.06 1.68 2.32
C ALA A 97 13.76 1.57 3.68
N ARG A 98 13.06 1.92 4.78
CA ARG A 98 13.61 1.77 6.15
C ARG A 98 13.95 0.31 6.48
N GLU A 99 13.11 -0.62 6.05
CA GLU A 99 13.32 -2.06 6.24
C GLU A 99 14.55 -2.55 5.46
N ALA A 100 14.70 -2.12 4.21
CA ALA A 100 15.88 -2.45 3.41
C ALA A 100 17.17 -1.96 4.07
N ASP A 101 17.20 -0.68 4.49
CA ASP A 101 18.35 -0.10 5.21
C ASP A 101 18.62 -0.82 6.54
N ARG A 102 17.59 -1.31 7.23
CA ARG A 102 17.77 -2.06 8.47
C ARG A 102 18.41 -3.42 8.18
N ARG A 103 17.90 -4.16 7.18
CA ARG A 103 18.44 -5.47 6.79
C ARG A 103 19.88 -5.37 6.33
N GLU A 104 20.23 -4.35 5.57
CA GLU A 104 21.62 -4.12 5.13
C GLU A 104 22.53 -3.89 6.34
N ARG A 105 22.15 -3.00 7.26
CA ARG A 105 22.93 -2.71 8.48
C ARG A 105 23.07 -3.93 9.39
N GLU A 106 22.00 -4.70 9.59
CA GLU A 106 22.03 -5.95 10.35
C GLU A 106 22.90 -7.01 9.66
N GLY A 107 22.84 -7.09 8.33
CA GLY A 107 23.67 -8.00 7.54
C GLY A 107 25.16 -7.71 7.71
N VAL A 108 25.58 -6.47 7.46
CA VAL A 108 26.96 -6.03 7.64
C VAL A 108 27.43 -6.21 9.09
N GLY A 109 26.56 -5.87 10.06
CA GLY A 109 26.86 -6.04 11.48
C GLY A 109 27.05 -7.51 11.87
N LYS A 110 26.21 -8.40 11.35
CA LYS A 110 26.28 -9.85 11.60
C LYS A 110 27.52 -10.47 10.96
N GLU A 111 27.85 -10.11 9.73
CA GLU A 111 29.06 -10.58 9.06
C GLU A 111 30.32 -10.18 9.84
N LYS A 112 30.40 -8.91 10.24
CA LYS A 112 31.50 -8.43 11.08
C LYS A 112 31.60 -9.18 12.40
N LEU A 113 30.47 -9.39 13.09
CA LEU A 113 30.44 -10.11 14.35
C LEU A 113 30.89 -11.57 14.21
N LEU A 114 30.47 -12.25 13.14
CA LEU A 114 30.89 -13.63 12.87
C LEU A 114 32.39 -13.71 12.64
N LYS A 115 32.95 -12.77 11.87
CA LYS A 115 34.39 -12.70 11.64
C LYS A 115 35.18 -12.47 12.94
N GLU A 116 34.74 -11.53 13.78
CA GLU A 116 35.36 -11.29 15.11
C GLU A 116 35.33 -12.56 15.99
N LEU A 117 34.23 -13.31 15.94
CA LEU A 117 34.07 -14.53 16.73
C LEU A 117 34.92 -15.70 16.20
N GLU A 118 35.08 -15.81 14.88
CA GLU A 118 35.97 -16.78 14.23
C GLU A 118 37.43 -16.50 14.59
N GLU A 119 37.88 -15.25 14.46
CA GLU A 119 39.23 -14.83 14.83
C GLU A 119 39.53 -15.12 16.31
N GLU A 120 38.58 -14.81 17.21
CA GLU A 120 38.73 -15.20 18.61
C GLU A 120 38.81 -16.71 18.79
N ALA A 121 37.94 -17.48 18.13
CA ALA A 121 37.91 -18.93 18.29
C ALA A 121 39.24 -19.56 17.89
N GLU A 122 39.86 -19.06 16.82
CA GLU A 122 41.20 -19.47 16.38
C GLU A 122 42.27 -19.10 17.43
N ASN A 123 42.26 -17.87 17.93
CA ASN A 123 43.20 -17.40 18.95
C ASN A 123 43.08 -18.20 20.26
N ALA A 124 41.86 -18.41 20.73
CA ALA A 124 41.56 -19.19 21.93
C ALA A 124 41.98 -20.66 21.77
N ALA A 125 41.79 -21.24 20.58
CA ALA A 125 42.26 -22.60 20.28
C ALA A 125 43.79 -22.68 20.26
N ALA A 126 44.48 -21.68 19.69
CA ALA A 126 45.94 -21.61 19.69
C ALA A 126 46.50 -21.53 21.11
N MET A 127 45.96 -20.64 21.95
CA MET A 127 46.36 -20.52 23.36
C MET A 127 46.07 -21.81 24.15
N PHE A 128 44.91 -22.43 23.93
CA PHE A 128 44.56 -23.69 24.59
C PHE A 128 45.53 -24.82 24.21
N ASN A 129 45.90 -24.92 22.93
CA ASN A 129 46.88 -25.90 22.46
C ASN A 129 48.27 -25.64 23.05
N GLU A 130 48.70 -24.38 23.15
CA GLU A 130 49.96 -24.01 23.79
C GLU A 130 50.01 -24.47 25.25
N ILE A 131 48.94 -24.16 26.01
CA ILE A 131 48.78 -24.60 27.41
C ILE A 131 48.82 -26.13 27.49
N THR A 132 48.04 -26.80 26.65
CA THR A 132 47.94 -28.26 26.61
C THR A 132 49.29 -28.93 26.35
N ASN A 133 50.06 -28.42 25.38
CA ASN A 133 51.34 -28.99 24.99
C ASN A 133 52.41 -28.84 26.09
N LYS A 134 52.39 -27.72 26.83
CA LYS A 134 53.38 -27.43 27.88
C LYS A 134 53.29 -28.40 29.07
N TRP A 135 52.11 -28.94 29.39
CA TRP A 135 51.94 -29.93 30.46
C TRP A 135 52.81 -31.19 30.28
N SER A 136 53.01 -31.64 29.03
CA SER A 136 53.86 -32.80 28.74
C SER A 136 55.34 -32.58 29.09
N GLY A 137 55.79 -31.33 29.07
CA GLY A 137 57.14 -30.93 29.48
C GLY A 137 57.27 -30.82 30.99
N ILE A 138 56.31 -30.18 31.65
CA ILE A 138 56.29 -29.99 33.10
C ILE A 138 56.32 -31.34 33.85
N LEU A 139 55.58 -32.33 33.34
CA LEU A 139 55.52 -33.67 33.94
C LEU A 139 56.88 -34.40 33.96
N LYS A 140 57.84 -33.97 33.14
CA LYS A 140 59.18 -34.58 33.05
C LYS A 140 60.19 -33.95 34.02
N TYR A 141 59.84 -32.87 34.72
CA TYR A 141 60.74 -32.24 35.66
C TYR A 141 60.90 -33.06 36.94
N ASN A 142 62.12 -33.09 37.46
CA ASN A 142 62.43 -33.69 38.76
C ASN A 142 62.62 -32.63 39.87
N ASP A 143 62.67 -31.35 39.51
CA ASP A 143 62.86 -30.23 40.43
C ASP A 143 61.50 -29.60 40.83
N PRO A 144 61.10 -29.69 42.12
CA PRO A 144 59.86 -29.11 42.61
C PRO A 144 59.75 -27.59 42.42
N LEU A 145 60.85 -26.84 42.45
CA LEU A 145 60.82 -25.37 42.28
C LEU A 145 60.45 -25.01 40.84
N HIS A 146 61.08 -25.68 39.87
CA HIS A 146 60.80 -25.48 38.45
C HIS A 146 59.37 -25.90 38.07
N ILE A 147 58.85 -26.98 38.69
CA ILE A 147 57.45 -27.39 38.53
C ILE A 147 56.51 -26.30 39.04
N ASN A 148 56.78 -25.71 40.21
CA ASN A 148 55.94 -24.68 40.79
C ASN A 148 55.88 -23.42 39.91
N GLU A 149 57.03 -22.97 39.40
CA GLU A 149 57.13 -21.80 38.51
C GLU A 149 56.36 -22.02 37.20
N ASP A 150 56.57 -23.16 36.52
CA ASP A 150 55.87 -23.46 35.26
C ASP A 150 54.36 -23.66 35.48
N ILE A 151 53.92 -24.25 36.62
CA ILE A 151 52.49 -24.32 36.98
C ILE A 151 51.91 -22.92 37.20
N GLY A 152 52.64 -22.03 37.87
CA GLY A 152 52.25 -20.63 38.05
C GLY A 152 52.03 -19.93 36.70
N SER A 153 52.98 -20.07 35.78
CA SER A 153 52.88 -19.53 34.43
C SER A 153 51.71 -20.13 33.64
N GLN A 154 51.47 -21.44 33.73
CA GLN A 154 50.31 -22.07 33.09
C GLN A 154 48.98 -21.56 33.64
N LYS A 155 48.91 -21.33 34.96
CA LYS A 155 47.71 -20.76 35.61
C LYS A 155 47.43 -19.35 35.09
N GLU A 156 48.45 -18.50 34.98
CA GLU A 156 48.29 -17.15 34.41
C GLU A 156 47.77 -17.18 32.97
N LYS A 157 48.25 -18.10 32.13
CA LYS A 157 47.75 -18.27 30.76
C LYS A 157 46.29 -18.75 30.72
N CYS A 158 45.90 -19.65 31.62
CA CYS A 158 44.51 -20.06 31.77
C CYS A 158 43.62 -18.88 32.22
N ASP A 159 44.07 -18.10 33.20
CA ASP A 159 43.35 -16.93 33.68
C ASP A 159 43.17 -15.88 32.58
N GLU A 160 44.20 -15.67 31.75
CA GLU A 160 44.12 -14.80 30.57
C GLU A 160 43.10 -15.29 29.53
N LEU A 161 43.12 -16.58 29.19
CA LEU A 161 42.14 -17.17 28.27
C LEU A 161 40.70 -17.03 28.80
N ILE A 162 40.49 -17.18 30.11
CA ILE A 162 39.18 -16.99 30.74
C ILE A 162 38.75 -15.52 30.62
N ARG A 163 39.66 -14.56 30.92
CA ARG A 163 39.37 -13.13 30.78
C ARG A 163 38.98 -12.73 29.37
N GLN A 164 39.67 -13.26 28.36
CA GLN A 164 39.34 -13.03 26.95
C GLN A 164 37.92 -13.53 26.62
N LYS A 165 37.57 -14.75 27.04
CA LYS A 165 36.21 -15.29 26.88
C LYS A 165 35.16 -14.45 27.61
N ASP A 166 35.43 -14.03 28.84
CA ASP A 166 34.51 -13.19 29.62
C ASP A 166 34.30 -11.82 28.97
N ALA A 167 35.35 -11.22 28.40
CA ALA A 167 35.26 -9.96 27.66
C ALA A 167 34.32 -10.09 26.46
N ILE A 168 34.41 -11.19 25.71
CA ILE A 168 33.54 -11.44 24.55
C ILE A 168 32.12 -11.76 24.96
N ILE A 169 31.92 -12.52 26.03
CA ILE A 169 30.59 -12.75 26.59
C ILE A 169 29.93 -11.41 26.96
N ASN A 170 30.69 -10.48 27.54
CA ASN A 170 30.17 -9.15 27.89
C ASN A 170 29.85 -8.31 26.65
N ASP A 171 30.73 -8.28 25.64
CA ASP A 171 30.46 -7.59 24.37
C ASP A 171 29.21 -8.15 23.67
N LEU A 172 29.05 -9.48 23.62
CA LEU A 172 27.87 -10.13 23.06
C LEU A 172 26.59 -9.79 23.83
N LYS A 173 26.65 -9.75 25.17
CA LYS A 173 25.52 -9.30 26.00
C LYS A 173 25.16 -7.84 25.74
N ASP A 174 26.16 -6.98 25.55
CA ASP A 174 25.93 -5.57 25.23
C ASP A 174 25.28 -5.42 23.85
N LYS A 175 25.79 -6.12 22.83
CA LYS A 175 25.20 -6.17 21.48
C LYS A 175 23.76 -6.67 21.53
N LEU A 176 23.46 -7.71 22.31
CA LEU A 176 22.10 -8.22 22.49
C LEU A 176 21.17 -7.16 23.12
N ARG A 177 21.61 -6.50 24.19
CA ARG A 177 20.83 -5.43 24.84
C ARG A 177 20.53 -4.28 23.87
N MET A 178 21.52 -3.87 23.07
CA MET A 178 21.32 -2.83 22.07
C MET A 178 20.33 -3.27 20.97
N ALA A 179 20.38 -4.53 20.55
CA ALA A 179 19.41 -5.08 19.61
C ALA A 179 17.98 -5.06 20.17
N GLU A 180 17.79 -5.39 21.45
CA GLU A 180 16.48 -5.29 22.13
C GLU A 180 15.96 -3.85 22.17
N ILE A 181 16.81 -2.89 22.50
CA ILE A 181 16.45 -1.46 22.50
C ILE A 181 16.04 -1.02 21.09
N ASN A 182 16.83 -1.36 20.07
CA ASN A 182 16.54 -1.03 18.68
C ASN A 182 15.22 -1.66 18.22
N PHE A 183 14.97 -2.91 18.57
CA PHE A 183 13.72 -3.61 18.28
C PHE A 183 12.51 -2.88 18.88
N ALA A 184 12.59 -2.46 20.14
CA ALA A 184 11.51 -1.71 20.79
C ALA A 184 11.26 -0.34 20.13
N ILE A 185 12.33 0.34 19.71
CA ILE A 185 12.22 1.61 18.96
C ILE A 185 11.53 1.38 17.62
N ASP A 186 11.92 0.34 16.88
CA ASP A 186 11.35 0.04 15.57
C ASP A 186 9.90 -0.42 15.67
N GLN A 187 9.54 -1.19 16.68
CA GLN A 187 8.16 -1.55 16.97
C GLN A 187 7.30 -0.30 17.21
N ARG A 188 7.81 0.69 17.95
CA ARG A 188 7.11 1.97 18.16
C ARG A 188 6.88 2.71 16.86
N LYS A 189 7.90 2.79 15.99
CA LYS A 189 7.76 3.42 14.66
C LYS A 189 6.71 2.71 13.79
N GLN A 190 6.69 1.38 13.81
CA GLN A 190 5.69 0.60 13.07
C GLN A 190 4.27 0.90 13.57
N ILE A 191 4.08 1.00 14.89
CA ILE A 191 2.80 1.40 15.49
C ILE A 191 2.39 2.81 15.03
N GLU A 192 3.32 3.76 14.98
CA GLU A 192 3.08 5.12 14.48
C GLU A 192 2.70 5.11 12.99
N ASP A 193 3.40 4.35 12.15
CA ASP A 193 3.11 4.21 10.72
C ASP A 193 1.70 3.61 10.52
N VAL A 194 1.32 2.57 11.27
CA VAL A 194 -0.03 1.97 11.25
C VAL A 194 -1.09 2.98 11.68
N ASN A 195 -0.88 3.68 12.80
CA ASN A 195 -1.81 4.71 13.28
C ASN A 195 -1.99 5.84 12.25
N SER A 196 -0.93 6.22 11.55
CA SER A 196 -0.96 7.21 10.47
C SER A 196 -1.82 6.73 9.30
N ILE A 197 -1.64 5.48 8.85
CA ILE A 197 -2.47 4.87 7.80
C ILE A 197 -3.93 4.82 8.24
N THR A 198 -4.22 4.36 9.45
CA THR A 198 -5.59 4.28 9.99
C THR A 198 -6.27 5.65 9.96
N ARG A 199 -5.64 6.69 10.49
CA ARG A 199 -6.18 8.07 10.46
C ARG A 199 -6.42 8.57 9.04
N ARG A 200 -5.52 8.27 8.10
CA ARG A 200 -5.67 8.66 6.69
C ARG A 200 -6.86 7.95 6.03
N ILE A 201 -7.04 6.66 6.29
CA ILE A 201 -8.18 5.88 5.81
C ILE A 201 -9.49 6.43 6.40
N GLU A 202 -9.55 6.68 7.70
CA GLU A 202 -10.73 7.27 8.36
C GLU A 202 -11.11 8.61 7.74
N ASN A 203 -10.12 9.49 7.51
CA ASN A 203 -10.34 10.77 6.84
C ASN A 203 -10.86 10.60 5.41
N GLN A 204 -10.33 9.65 4.64
CA GLN A 204 -10.82 9.35 3.29
C GLN A 204 -12.26 8.81 3.31
N VAL A 205 -12.58 7.91 4.24
CA VAL A 205 -13.95 7.39 4.40
C VAL A 205 -14.92 8.50 4.79
N ASN A 206 -14.53 9.40 5.70
CA ASN A 206 -15.35 10.54 6.10
C ASN A 206 -15.57 11.52 4.95
N LYS A 207 -14.52 11.86 4.17
CA LYS A 207 -14.66 12.69 2.96
C LYS A 207 -15.64 12.07 1.96
N LYS A 208 -15.52 10.76 1.68
CA LYS A 208 -16.45 10.05 0.79
C LYS A 208 -17.89 10.13 1.34
N LYS A 209 -18.11 9.87 2.62
CA LYS A 209 -19.44 9.99 3.25
C LYS A 209 -20.05 11.39 3.11
N ILE A 210 -19.26 12.45 3.24
CA ILE A 210 -19.74 13.83 3.07
C ILE A 210 -20.12 14.11 1.61
N ILE A 211 -19.42 13.51 0.64
CA ILE A 211 -19.73 13.70 -0.79
C ILE A 211 -20.98 12.92 -1.22
N PHE A 212 -21.29 11.80 -0.56
CA PHE A 212 -22.43 10.94 -0.87
C PHE A 212 -23.72 11.25 -0.08
N ASN A 213 -23.67 12.11 0.94
CA ASN A 213 -24.87 12.63 1.65
C ASN A 213 -25.17 14.06 1.21
#